data_AF-A0A401PR17-F1
#
_entry.id   AF-A0A401PR17-F1
#
_cell.length_a   1.000
_cell.length_b   1.000
_cell.length_c   1.000
_cell.angle_alpha   90.00
_cell.angle_beta   90.00
_cell.angle_gamma   90.00
#
_symmetry.space_group_name_H-M   'P 1'
#
loop_
_entity.id
_entity.type
_entity.pdbx_description
1 polymer ?
#
loop_
_entity_poly.entity_id
_entity_poly.type
_entity_poly.pdbx_seq_one_letter_code
_entity_poly.pdbx_strand_id
1 'polypeptide(L)'
;MVLWFIALKSSMQEGCEPKVIINRIVQRNGIALGTVTNVEEAVKWLSYTYLYVRTRANPLAYGINYKAYQMDPGLERYRQELVIEAGQKLDKARMVRFEARTGYFSITDLGRTASHYYIQYNTIETFNELFSTHNTEADIFALVSKAEEFEQIKIREEEMEELDQLLCNYCELPVAGGVENTYGKVNILLQTYIGHGELDSFSLISDTAYVAQDSISNVAEISRKDWKLIRSYKSKK
;
A
#
# COMPACT_ATOMS: atom_id res chain seq x y z
N MET A 1 -12.63 21.52 -2.40
CA MET A 1 -12.97 21.41 -0.96
C MET A 1 -13.95 20.28 -0.64
N VAL A 2 -14.96 20.02 -1.49
CA VAL A 2 -15.96 18.94 -1.26
C VAL A 2 -15.43 17.53 -1.61
N LEU A 3 -14.50 17.42 -2.56
CA LEU A 3 -13.83 16.15 -2.90
C LEU A 3 -12.89 15.62 -1.79
N TRP A 4 -12.39 16.51 -0.93
CA TRP A 4 -11.58 16.16 0.25
C TRP A 4 -12.41 15.49 1.36
N PHE A 5 -13.72 15.79 1.43
CA PHE A 5 -14.62 15.24 2.43
C PHE A 5 -15.01 13.79 2.13
N ILE A 6 -15.04 13.37 0.87
CA ILE A 6 -15.48 12.02 0.47
C ILE A 6 -14.36 11.00 0.66
N ALA A 7 -13.12 11.34 0.30
CA ALA A 7 -11.96 10.47 0.50
C ALA A 7 -11.63 10.19 1.98
N LEU A 8 -11.88 11.17 2.87
CA LEU A 8 -11.74 10.96 4.31
C LEU A 8 -12.91 10.17 4.91
N LYS A 9 -14.14 10.33 4.38
CA LYS A 9 -15.33 9.65 4.91
C LYS A 9 -15.30 8.14 4.66
N SER A 10 -14.75 7.69 3.52
CA SER A 10 -14.54 6.26 3.25
C SER A 10 -13.45 5.62 4.09
N SER A 11 -12.44 6.38 4.54
CA SER A 11 -11.38 5.87 5.43
C SER A 11 -11.79 5.82 6.92
N MET A 12 -13.05 6.14 7.24
CA MET A 12 -13.49 6.43 8.62
C MET A 12 -14.66 5.55 9.12
N GLN A 13 -15.11 4.55 8.37
CA GLN A 13 -16.14 3.60 8.83
C GLN A 13 -15.59 2.35 9.54
N GLU A 14 -14.30 2.09 9.45
CA GLU A 14 -13.64 1.01 10.18
C GLU A 14 -12.88 1.62 11.37
N GLY A 15 -13.00 1.01 12.55
CA GLY A 15 -12.41 1.49 13.80
C GLY A 15 -10.95 1.89 13.62
N CYS A 16 -10.68 3.19 13.50
CA CYS A 16 -9.39 3.70 13.09
C CYS A 16 -8.38 3.61 14.24
N GLU A 17 -7.56 2.56 14.26
CA GLU A 17 -6.32 2.59 15.01
C GLU A 17 -5.44 3.75 14.50
N PRO A 18 -4.89 4.60 15.38
CA PRO A 18 -3.97 5.69 15.02
C PRO A 18 -2.82 5.25 14.10
N LYS A 19 -2.45 3.97 14.17
CA LYS A 19 -1.41 3.30 13.37
C LYS A 19 -1.70 3.29 11.87
N VAL A 20 -2.97 3.11 11.47
CA VAL A 20 -3.39 3.07 10.05
C VAL A 20 -3.31 4.46 9.40
N ILE A 21 -3.62 5.50 10.18
CA ILE A 21 -3.69 6.88 9.70
C ILE A 21 -2.28 7.43 9.38
N ILE A 22 -1.26 7.04 10.14
CA ILE A 22 0.10 7.57 9.97
C ILE A 22 0.81 6.93 8.77
N ASN A 23 0.59 5.63 8.52
CA ASN A 23 1.09 5.00 7.29
C ASN A 23 0.55 5.73 6.05
N ARG A 24 -0.75 6.06 6.03
CA ARG A 24 -1.37 6.83 4.94
C ARG A 24 -0.86 8.28 4.86
N ILE A 25 -0.58 8.93 5.98
CA ILE A 25 -0.06 10.30 6.02
C ILE A 25 1.38 10.38 5.52
N VAL A 26 2.24 9.47 5.98
CA VAL A 26 3.67 9.50 5.70
C VAL A 26 3.96 9.08 4.26
N GLN A 27 3.19 8.12 3.71
CA GLN A 27 3.27 7.72 2.31
C GLN A 27 2.76 8.79 1.35
N ARG A 28 1.69 9.51 1.69
CA ARG A 28 0.94 10.29 0.70
C ARG A 28 1.39 11.74 0.52
N ASN A 29 1.95 12.40 1.53
CA ASN A 29 2.20 13.85 1.44
C ASN A 29 3.49 14.39 2.09
N GLY A 30 4.14 13.67 3.01
CA GLY A 30 5.20 14.27 3.86
C GLY A 30 6.63 13.98 3.42
N ILE A 31 6.99 12.69 3.32
CA ILE A 31 8.40 12.28 3.20
C ILE A 31 8.83 12.13 1.74
N ALA A 32 7.91 11.74 0.83
CA ALA A 32 8.23 11.57 -0.59
C ALA A 32 8.44 12.85 -1.38
N LEU A 33 7.75 13.91 -0.97
CA LEU A 33 7.93 15.26 -1.51
C LEU A 33 9.04 16.04 -0.79
N GLY A 34 9.71 15.44 0.20
CA GLY A 34 10.77 16.10 1.00
C GLY A 34 10.27 17.22 1.91
N THR A 35 8.96 17.27 2.20
CA THR A 35 8.33 18.34 2.99
C THR A 35 8.50 18.14 4.50
N VAL A 36 8.73 16.90 4.95
CA VAL A 36 8.97 16.54 6.35
C VAL A 36 10.24 15.71 6.44
N THR A 37 11.26 16.24 7.12
CA THR A 37 12.61 15.65 7.19
C THR A 37 12.96 15.13 8.59
N ASN A 38 12.21 15.55 9.61
CA ASN A 38 12.46 15.15 11.00
C ASN A 38 11.15 15.01 11.80
N VAL A 39 11.26 14.43 12.99
CA VAL A 39 10.12 14.16 13.89
C VAL A 39 9.41 15.46 14.30
N GLU A 40 10.13 16.54 14.57
CA GLU A 40 9.53 17.81 14.99
C GLU A 40 8.66 18.43 13.89
N GLU A 41 9.17 18.44 12.65
CA GLU A 41 8.42 18.85 11.47
C GLU A 41 7.18 17.96 11.25
N ALA A 42 7.30 16.65 11.47
CA ALA A 42 6.17 15.73 11.36
C ALA A 42 5.09 16.00 12.41
N VAL A 43 5.49 16.25 13.66
CA VAL A 43 4.58 16.60 14.77
C VAL A 43 3.88 17.92 14.50
N LYS A 44 4.60 18.91 13.97
CA LYS A 44 4.04 20.19 13.52
C LYS A 44 3.08 19.99 12.36
N TRP A 45 3.44 19.19 11.36
CA TRP A 45 2.58 18.89 10.23
C TRP A 45 1.25 18.25 10.67
N LEU A 46 1.32 17.29 11.62
CA LEU A 46 0.13 16.65 12.18
C LEU A 46 -0.83 17.64 12.86
N SER A 47 -0.33 18.76 13.39
CA SER A 47 -1.18 19.80 14.01
C SER A 47 -2.11 20.49 13.00
N TYR A 48 -1.79 20.46 11.71
CA TYR A 48 -2.63 21.02 10.65
C TYR A 48 -3.72 20.05 10.15
N THR A 49 -3.77 18.83 10.68
CA THR A 49 -4.67 17.78 10.20
C THR A 49 -6.01 17.78 10.94
N TYR A 50 -7.04 17.26 10.28
CA TYR A 50 -8.33 17.02 10.92
C TYR A 50 -8.24 15.98 12.07
N LEU A 51 -7.28 15.05 12.00
CA LEU A 51 -6.99 14.10 13.08
C LEU A 51 -6.67 14.84 14.38
N TYR A 52 -5.82 15.86 14.35
CA TYR A 52 -5.47 16.65 15.53
C TYR A 52 -6.70 17.32 16.16
N VAL A 53 -7.54 17.96 15.33
CA VAL A 53 -8.78 18.60 15.79
C VAL A 53 -9.70 17.60 16.48
N ARG A 54 -9.90 16.42 15.90
CA ARG A 54 -10.80 15.40 16.46
C ARG A 54 -10.24 14.69 17.68
N THR A 55 -8.93 14.45 17.70
CA THR A 55 -8.26 13.81 18.84
C THR A 55 -8.37 14.70 20.08
N ARG A 56 -8.29 16.03 19.92
CA ARG A 56 -8.54 16.97 21.01
C ARG A 56 -9.99 17.05 21.43
N ALA A 57 -10.93 16.92 20.49
CA ALA A 57 -12.36 16.98 20.77
C ALA A 57 -12.88 15.72 21.50
N ASN A 58 -12.33 14.54 21.21
CA ASN A 58 -12.69 13.30 21.90
C ASN A 58 -11.46 12.38 22.10
N PRO A 59 -10.59 12.66 23.10
CA PRO A 59 -9.34 11.90 23.31
C PRO A 59 -9.57 10.42 23.64
N LEU A 60 -10.65 10.11 24.38
CA LEU A 60 -10.97 8.75 24.82
C LEU A 60 -11.23 7.80 23.63
N ALA A 61 -11.85 8.30 22.56
CA ALA A 61 -12.10 7.52 21.34
C ALA A 61 -10.82 7.12 20.58
N TYR A 62 -9.69 7.79 20.86
CA TYR A 62 -8.38 7.48 20.28
C TYR A 62 -7.46 6.76 21.30
N GLY A 63 -8.01 6.23 22.39
CA GLY A 63 -7.26 5.50 23.41
C GLY A 63 -6.45 6.38 24.36
N ILE A 64 -6.65 7.71 24.34
CA ILE A 64 -5.93 8.64 25.21
C ILE A 64 -6.69 8.76 26.54
N ASN A 65 -6.07 8.33 27.62
CA ASN A 65 -6.64 8.44 28.96
C ASN A 65 -6.82 9.93 29.34
N TYR A 66 -7.91 10.25 30.04
CA TYR A 66 -8.20 11.59 30.56
C TYR A 66 -7.02 12.18 31.36
N LYS A 67 -6.33 11.35 32.17
CA LYS A 67 -5.13 11.78 32.91
C LYS A 67 -3.97 12.19 31.99
N ALA A 68 -3.75 11.45 30.90
CA ALA A 68 -2.72 11.76 29.93
C ALA A 68 -3.05 13.07 29.17
N TYR A 69 -4.33 13.27 28.82
CA TYR A 69 -4.78 14.51 28.18
C TYR A 69 -4.66 15.74 29.09
N GLN A 70 -4.89 15.61 30.39
CA GLN A 70 -4.66 16.72 31.34
C GLN A 70 -3.19 17.12 31.44
N MET A 71 -2.27 16.16 31.35
CA MET A 71 -0.82 16.39 31.38
C MET A 71 -0.28 16.93 30.06
N ASP A 72 -0.92 16.59 28.94
CA ASP A 72 -0.56 17.06 27.59
C ASP A 72 -1.81 17.50 26.80
N PRO A 73 -2.40 18.68 27.12
CA PRO A 73 -3.59 19.18 26.42
C PRO A 73 -3.34 19.48 24.93
N GLY A 74 -2.06 19.75 24.61
CA GLY A 74 -1.56 19.96 23.27
C GLY A 74 -1.37 18.66 22.49
N LEU A 75 -1.41 17.49 23.14
CA LEU A 75 -1.12 16.16 22.56
C LEU A 75 0.22 16.08 21.82
N GLU A 76 1.20 16.89 22.22
CA GLU A 76 2.50 16.97 21.54
C GLU A 76 3.30 15.69 21.73
N ARG A 77 3.39 15.20 22.97
CA ARG A 77 4.10 13.96 23.30
C ARG A 77 3.43 12.77 22.63
N TYR A 78 2.10 12.73 22.66
CA TYR A 78 1.32 11.68 21.99
C TYR A 78 1.61 11.66 20.48
N ARG A 79 1.61 12.82 19.81
CA ARG A 79 1.96 12.90 18.38
C ARG A 79 3.41 12.51 18.10
N GLN A 80 4.33 12.85 18.99
CA GLN A 80 5.73 12.49 18.84
C GLN A 80 5.93 10.96 18.91
N GLU A 81 5.32 10.31 19.90
CA GLU A 81 5.34 8.85 20.04
C GLU A 81 4.75 8.16 18.80
N LEU A 82 3.62 8.67 18.31
CA LEU A 82 2.98 8.22 17.07
C LEU A 82 3.88 8.33 15.83
N VAL A 83 4.54 9.46 15.64
CA VAL A 83 5.47 9.68 14.51
C VAL A 83 6.67 8.73 14.59
N ILE A 84 7.21 8.53 15.79
CA ILE A 84 8.35 7.62 16.01
C ILE A 84 7.95 6.18 15.69
N GLU A 85 6.80 5.71 16.18
CA GLU A 85 6.31 4.35 15.90
C GLU A 85 6.14 4.13 14.39
N ALA A 86 5.55 5.10 13.69
CA ALA A 86 5.37 4.99 12.24
C ALA A 86 6.71 5.05 11.48
N GLY A 87 7.64 5.92 11.91
CA GLY A 87 8.98 5.99 11.35
C GLY A 87 9.72 4.65 11.45
N GLN A 88 9.62 3.97 12.60
CA GLN A 88 10.19 2.65 12.81
C GLN A 88 9.56 1.58 11.90
N LYS A 89 8.23 1.59 11.74
CA LYS A 89 7.54 0.65 10.83
C LYS A 89 7.95 0.84 9.37
N LEU A 90 8.07 2.10 8.94
CA LEU A 90 8.48 2.43 7.57
C LEU A 90 9.95 2.09 7.30
N ASP A 91 10.81 2.17 8.30
CA ASP A 91 12.21 1.72 8.19
C ASP A 91 12.32 0.20 8.16
N LYS A 92 11.53 -0.53 8.95
CA LYS A 92 11.41 -1.99 8.87
C LYS A 92 10.99 -2.43 7.46
N ALA A 93 10.01 -1.75 6.85
CA ALA A 93 9.57 -2.00 5.47
C ALA A 93 10.49 -1.41 4.40
N ARG A 94 11.66 -0.86 4.79
CA ARG A 94 12.68 -0.29 3.88
C ARG A 94 12.16 0.85 2.99
N MET A 95 11.08 1.52 3.39
CA MET A 95 10.50 2.66 2.66
C MET A 95 11.21 3.98 3.01
N VAL A 96 11.57 4.15 4.28
CA VAL A 96 12.23 5.36 4.81
C VAL A 96 13.33 4.93 5.75
N ARG A 97 14.51 5.55 5.70
CA ARG A 97 15.53 5.39 6.74
C ARG A 97 15.21 6.32 7.90
N PHE A 98 15.02 5.75 9.09
CA PHE A 98 14.74 6.52 10.29
C PHE A 98 15.88 6.38 11.29
N GLU A 99 16.52 7.50 11.65
CA GLU A 99 17.52 7.50 12.72
C GLU A 99 16.90 7.95 14.04
N ALA A 100 16.62 7.00 14.93
CA ALA A 100 15.94 7.26 16.20
C ALA A 100 16.70 8.22 17.15
N ARG A 101 18.04 8.29 17.04
CA ARG A 101 18.88 9.17 17.87
C ARG A 101 18.74 10.63 17.48
N THR A 102 18.65 10.91 16.19
CA THR A 102 18.62 12.28 15.64
C THR A 102 17.20 12.71 15.27
N GLY A 103 16.28 11.76 15.13
CA GLY A 103 14.89 12.02 14.74
C GLY A 103 14.73 12.37 13.26
N TYR A 104 15.72 12.05 12.40
CA TYR A 104 15.68 12.35 10.97
C TYR A 104 15.14 11.20 10.13
N PHE A 105 14.45 11.57 9.06
CA PHE A 105 13.94 10.68 8.03
C PHE A 105 14.70 10.90 6.72
N SER A 106 14.99 9.81 6.00
CA SER A 106 15.53 9.87 4.63
C SER A 106 14.76 8.91 3.75
N ILE A 107 14.15 9.41 2.68
CA ILE A 107 13.37 8.54 1.80
C ILE A 107 14.27 7.61 0.98
N THR A 108 13.85 6.35 0.82
CA THR A 108 14.49 5.38 -0.07
C THR A 108 13.85 5.41 -1.45
N ASP A 109 14.52 4.85 -2.45
CA ASP A 109 13.90 4.69 -3.77
C ASP A 109 12.64 3.79 -3.72
N LEU A 110 12.54 2.83 -2.79
CA LEU A 110 11.33 2.03 -2.60
C LEU A 110 10.17 2.88 -2.07
N GLY A 111 10.42 3.73 -1.06
CA GLY A 111 9.42 4.65 -0.55
C GLY A 111 8.98 5.68 -1.60
N ARG A 112 9.90 6.16 -2.45
CA ARG A 112 9.58 7.12 -3.52
C ARG A 112 8.69 6.48 -4.58
N THR A 113 9.02 5.27 -5.04
CA THR A 113 8.15 4.48 -5.93
C THR A 113 6.75 4.34 -5.34
N ALA A 114 6.68 3.82 -4.11
CA ALA A 114 5.43 3.50 -3.46
C ALA A 114 4.51 4.71 -3.35
N SER A 115 5.08 5.87 -2.99
CA SER A 115 4.35 7.13 -2.93
C SER A 115 3.85 7.60 -4.29
N HIS A 116 4.71 7.52 -5.33
CA HIS A 116 4.34 7.90 -6.70
C HIS A 116 3.15 7.10 -7.24
N TYR A 117 3.05 5.83 -6.84
CA TYR A 117 2.07 4.89 -7.32
C TYR A 117 0.98 4.54 -6.30
N TYR A 118 0.91 5.27 -5.19
CA TYR A 118 -0.11 5.09 -4.14
C TYR A 118 -0.18 3.66 -3.54
N ILE A 119 0.95 2.95 -3.51
CA ILE A 119 1.05 1.60 -2.97
C ILE A 119 0.95 1.64 -1.44
N GLN A 120 0.09 0.79 -0.88
CA GLN A 120 -0.13 0.67 0.57
C GLN A 120 1.09 0.08 1.28
N TYR A 121 1.27 0.46 2.54
CA TYR A 121 2.37 -0.02 3.39
C TYR A 121 2.35 -1.54 3.56
N ASN A 122 1.17 -2.09 3.82
CA ASN A 122 0.97 -3.52 4.09
C ASN A 122 1.34 -4.37 2.86
N THR A 123 1.02 -3.89 1.65
CA THR A 123 1.46 -4.51 0.39
C THR A 123 2.98 -4.58 0.31
N ILE A 124 3.68 -3.49 0.66
CA ILE A 124 5.14 -3.45 0.64
C ILE A 124 5.75 -4.32 1.74
N GLU A 125 5.14 -4.38 2.93
CA GLU A 125 5.58 -5.29 3.99
C GLU A 125 5.46 -6.75 3.52
N THR A 126 4.29 -7.13 2.99
CA THR A 126 4.03 -8.46 2.42
C THR A 126 5.01 -8.78 1.30
N PHE A 127 5.30 -7.81 0.43
CA PHE A 127 6.27 -8.01 -0.64
C PHE A 127 7.67 -8.19 -0.08
N ASN A 128 8.13 -7.38 0.87
CA ASN A 128 9.45 -7.57 1.47
C ASN A 128 9.61 -8.92 2.18
N GLU A 129 8.54 -9.49 2.72
CA GLU A 129 8.57 -10.80 3.40
C GLU A 129 8.56 -11.98 2.41
N LEU A 130 7.76 -11.89 1.35
CA LEU A 130 7.58 -12.95 0.36
C LEU A 130 8.55 -12.84 -0.84
N PHE A 131 9.18 -11.69 -1.03
CA PHE A 131 10.09 -11.46 -2.13
C PHE A 131 11.46 -12.06 -1.85
N SER A 132 11.81 -13.10 -2.59
CA SER A 132 13.10 -13.79 -2.52
C SER A 132 13.82 -13.75 -3.87
N THR A 133 15.15 -13.84 -3.85
CA THR A 133 16.00 -13.82 -5.07
C THR A 133 15.72 -15.00 -6.02
N HIS A 134 14.94 -15.99 -5.58
CA HIS A 134 14.61 -17.20 -6.35
C HIS A 134 13.16 -17.23 -6.84
N ASN A 135 12.40 -16.14 -6.69
CA ASN A 135 11.01 -16.09 -7.13
C ASN A 135 10.93 -16.20 -8.66
N THR A 136 10.08 -17.12 -9.12
CA THR A 136 9.76 -17.28 -10.54
C THR A 136 8.79 -16.18 -10.99
N GLU A 137 8.60 -16.01 -12.31
CA GLU A 137 7.63 -15.04 -12.84
C GLU A 137 6.22 -15.32 -12.30
N ALA A 138 5.82 -16.58 -12.19
CA ALA A 138 4.54 -16.98 -11.60
C ALA A 138 4.40 -16.55 -10.13
N ASP A 139 5.49 -16.62 -9.36
CA ASP A 139 5.50 -16.17 -7.96
C ASP A 139 5.34 -14.65 -7.86
N ILE A 140 5.88 -13.89 -8.84
CA ILE A 140 5.71 -12.44 -8.90
C ILE A 140 4.25 -12.09 -9.19
N PHE A 141 3.60 -12.77 -10.14
CA PHE A 141 2.17 -12.59 -10.40
C PHE A 141 1.34 -12.94 -9.17
N ALA A 142 1.60 -14.08 -8.54
CA ALA A 142 0.90 -14.49 -7.33
C ALA A 142 1.09 -13.51 -6.16
N LEU A 143 2.27 -12.89 -6.05
CA LEU A 143 2.55 -11.87 -5.05
C LEU A 143 1.77 -10.58 -5.31
N VAL A 144 1.79 -10.10 -6.56
CA VAL A 144 1.04 -8.89 -6.97
C VAL A 144 -0.46 -9.09 -6.74
N SER A 145 -1.00 -10.27 -7.04
CA SER A 145 -2.42 -10.53 -6.85
C SER A 145 -2.88 -10.60 -5.38
N LYS A 146 -1.93 -10.66 -4.43
CA LYS A 146 -2.20 -10.58 -2.99
C LYS A 146 -2.09 -9.16 -2.42
N ALA A 147 -1.86 -8.16 -3.26
CA ALA A 147 -1.75 -6.78 -2.84
C ALA A 147 -3.07 -6.27 -2.21
N GLU A 148 -2.98 -5.47 -1.15
CA GLU A 148 -4.14 -4.95 -0.40
C GLU A 148 -5.01 -4.00 -1.24
N GLU A 149 -4.42 -3.41 -2.29
CA GLU A 149 -5.10 -2.62 -3.31
C GLU A 149 -6.25 -3.40 -3.96
N PHE A 150 -6.16 -4.73 -4.02
CA PHE A 150 -7.17 -5.56 -4.66
C PHE A 150 -8.21 -6.15 -3.71
N GLU A 151 -8.19 -5.78 -2.42
CA GLU A 151 -9.16 -6.28 -1.42
C GLU A 151 -10.61 -5.92 -1.76
N GLN A 152 -10.83 -4.85 -2.52
CA GLN A 152 -12.17 -4.42 -2.95
C GLN A 152 -12.78 -5.35 -4.03
N ILE A 153 -11.95 -6.12 -4.73
CA ILE A 153 -12.40 -7.05 -5.76
C ILE A 153 -13.04 -8.26 -5.07
N LYS A 154 -14.25 -8.61 -5.51
CA LYS A 154 -14.97 -9.76 -5.02
C LYS A 154 -15.27 -10.72 -6.17
N ILE A 155 -15.32 -11.99 -5.83
CA ILE A 155 -15.78 -13.02 -6.74
C ILE A 155 -17.30 -13.00 -6.75
N ARG A 156 -17.85 -13.14 -7.95
CA ARG A 156 -19.28 -13.30 -8.18
C ARG A 156 -19.50 -14.61 -8.93
N GLU A 157 -20.62 -15.28 -8.69
CA GLU A 157 -20.88 -16.60 -9.28
C GLU A 157 -21.12 -16.51 -10.79
N GLU A 158 -21.74 -15.41 -11.24
CA GLU A 158 -22.10 -15.16 -12.64
C GLU A 158 -20.91 -14.97 -13.58
N GLU A 159 -19.71 -14.72 -13.05
CA GLU A 159 -18.46 -14.51 -13.82
C GLU A 159 -17.52 -15.74 -13.78
N MET A 160 -17.86 -16.80 -13.03
CA MET A 160 -16.96 -17.95 -12.84
C MET A 160 -16.68 -18.72 -14.13
N GLU A 161 -17.72 -18.95 -14.95
CA GLU A 161 -17.57 -19.69 -16.21
C GLU A 161 -16.67 -18.92 -17.20
N GLU A 162 -16.79 -17.59 -17.27
CA GLU A 162 -15.91 -16.75 -18.08
C GLU A 162 -14.48 -16.76 -17.50
N LEU A 163 -14.31 -16.68 -16.19
CA LEU A 163 -12.99 -16.76 -15.53
C LEU A 163 -12.27 -18.08 -15.82
N ASP A 164 -12.98 -19.22 -15.83
CA ASP A 164 -12.41 -20.52 -16.18
C ASP A 164 -11.95 -20.57 -17.65
N GLN A 165 -12.72 -19.97 -18.56
CA GLN A 165 -12.32 -19.83 -19.97
C GLN A 165 -11.08 -18.95 -20.12
N LEU A 166 -11.03 -17.82 -19.41
CA LEU A 166 -9.88 -16.91 -19.42
C LEU A 166 -8.61 -17.58 -18.86
N LEU A 167 -8.76 -18.36 -17.79
CA LEU A 167 -7.68 -19.14 -17.20
C LEU A 167 -7.10 -20.14 -18.22
N CYS A 168 -7.93 -20.80 -19.02
CA CYS A 168 -7.46 -21.78 -20.00
C CYS A 168 -6.88 -21.13 -21.27
N ASN A 169 -7.42 -19.98 -21.69
CA ASN A 169 -7.11 -19.38 -22.98
C ASN A 169 -5.97 -18.35 -22.93
N TYR A 170 -5.79 -17.64 -21.81
CA TYR A 170 -4.88 -16.48 -21.72
C TYR A 170 -3.84 -16.60 -20.61
N CYS A 171 -3.99 -17.50 -19.64
CA CYS A 171 -3.01 -17.65 -18.56
C CYS A 171 -1.93 -18.67 -18.93
N GLU A 172 -0.73 -18.18 -19.26
CA GLU A 172 0.44 -19.03 -19.52
C GLU A 172 1.14 -19.47 -18.22
N LEU A 173 0.99 -18.67 -17.15
CA LEU A 173 1.61 -18.93 -15.85
C LEU A 173 0.60 -19.54 -14.87
N PRO A 174 1.06 -20.44 -13.98
CA PRO A 174 0.18 -21.07 -13.01
C PRO A 174 -0.44 -20.04 -12.07
N VAL A 175 -1.77 -20.03 -12.04
CA VAL A 175 -2.56 -19.16 -11.18
C VAL A 175 -2.74 -19.81 -9.81
N ALA A 176 -1.97 -19.34 -8.82
CA ALA A 176 -2.18 -19.75 -7.45
C ALA A 176 -3.59 -19.33 -6.98
N GLY A 177 -4.38 -20.27 -6.47
CA GLY A 177 -5.73 -20.02 -5.93
C GLY A 177 -6.90 -20.28 -6.87
N GLY A 178 -6.69 -20.41 -8.19
CA GLY A 178 -7.77 -20.68 -9.15
C GLY A 178 -8.85 -19.59 -9.19
N VAL A 179 -10.01 -19.90 -9.79
CA VAL A 179 -11.10 -18.93 -10.01
C VAL A 179 -11.90 -18.59 -8.74
N GLU A 180 -11.84 -19.45 -7.71
CA GLU A 180 -12.64 -19.34 -6.48
C GLU A 180 -12.01 -18.43 -5.41
N ASN A 181 -10.80 -17.92 -5.63
CA ASN A 181 -10.12 -17.00 -4.71
C ASN A 181 -9.91 -15.61 -5.31
N THR A 182 -10.08 -14.55 -4.52
CA THR A 182 -9.93 -13.16 -5.00
C THR A 182 -8.57 -12.93 -5.65
N TYR A 183 -7.49 -13.40 -5.03
CA TYR A 183 -6.14 -13.28 -5.59
C TYR A 183 -5.95 -14.12 -6.86
N GLY A 184 -6.68 -15.22 -7.02
CA GLY A 184 -6.65 -15.99 -8.25
C GLY A 184 -7.37 -15.27 -9.39
N LYS A 185 -8.54 -14.67 -9.11
CA LYS A 185 -9.25 -13.78 -10.04
C LYS A 185 -8.35 -12.64 -10.52
N VAL A 186 -7.68 -11.92 -9.59
CA VAL A 186 -6.78 -10.82 -9.95
C VAL A 186 -5.63 -11.29 -10.83
N ASN A 187 -5.05 -12.46 -10.55
CA ASN A 187 -3.97 -13.02 -11.36
C ASN A 187 -4.44 -13.34 -12.79
N ILE A 188 -5.63 -13.97 -12.93
CA ILE A 188 -6.24 -14.24 -14.24
C ILE A 188 -6.45 -12.94 -15.00
N LEU A 189 -7.09 -11.94 -14.38
CA LEU A 189 -7.34 -10.64 -15.02
C LEU A 189 -6.04 -9.93 -15.44
N LEU A 190 -4.99 -10.04 -14.63
CA LEU A 190 -3.68 -9.45 -14.95
C LEU A 190 -3.02 -10.14 -16.16
N GLN A 191 -3.04 -11.48 -16.20
CA GLN A 191 -2.50 -12.23 -17.35
C GLN A 191 -3.35 -12.01 -18.61
N THR A 192 -4.67 -12.01 -18.49
CA THR A 192 -5.60 -11.68 -19.60
C THR A 192 -5.37 -10.28 -20.14
N TYR A 193 -5.14 -9.28 -19.27
CA TYR A 193 -4.83 -7.92 -19.69
C TYR A 193 -3.55 -7.83 -20.52
N ILE A 194 -2.49 -8.54 -20.07
CA ILE A 194 -1.20 -8.61 -20.79
C ILE A 194 -1.34 -9.40 -22.10
N GLY A 195 -2.12 -10.47 -22.08
CA GLY A 195 -2.44 -11.30 -23.24
C GLY A 195 -3.43 -10.67 -24.23
N HIS A 196 -3.91 -9.45 -23.96
CA HIS A 196 -4.93 -8.76 -24.75
C HIS A 196 -6.18 -9.62 -24.99
N GLY A 197 -6.62 -10.34 -23.96
CA GLY A 197 -7.81 -11.18 -24.04
C GLY A 197 -9.10 -10.39 -24.11
N GLU A 198 -10.09 -10.96 -24.78
CA GLU A 198 -11.43 -10.39 -24.88
C GLU A 198 -12.24 -10.78 -23.63
N LEU A 199 -13.00 -9.80 -23.11
CA LEU A 199 -13.85 -9.94 -21.93
C LEU A 199 -15.28 -9.60 -22.35
N ASP A 200 -16.23 -10.45 -21.99
CA ASP A 200 -17.64 -10.31 -22.34
C ASP A 200 -18.43 -9.67 -21.19
N SER A 201 -18.13 -10.04 -19.94
CA SER A 201 -18.82 -9.50 -18.78
C SER A 201 -18.36 -8.08 -18.44
N PHE A 202 -19.30 -7.15 -18.37
CA PHE A 202 -19.05 -5.75 -17.96
C PHE A 202 -18.37 -5.66 -16.59
N SER A 203 -18.69 -6.58 -15.68
CA SER A 203 -18.08 -6.64 -14.34
C SER A 203 -16.58 -6.96 -14.43
N LEU A 204 -16.19 -7.94 -15.23
CA LEU A 204 -14.79 -8.30 -15.46
C LEU A 204 -14.03 -7.23 -16.24
N ILE A 205 -14.67 -6.53 -17.19
CA ILE A 205 -14.06 -5.38 -17.87
C ILE A 205 -13.72 -4.27 -16.87
N SER A 206 -14.67 -3.94 -15.97
CA SER A 206 -14.45 -2.94 -14.93
C SER A 206 -13.36 -3.37 -13.94
N ASP A 207 -13.39 -4.62 -13.49
CA ASP A 207 -12.39 -5.15 -12.56
C ASP A 207 -11.00 -5.20 -13.23
N THR A 208 -10.92 -5.57 -14.52
CA THR A 208 -9.66 -5.56 -15.28
C THR A 208 -9.13 -4.15 -15.50
N ALA A 209 -9.99 -3.17 -15.77
CA ALA A 209 -9.57 -1.78 -15.89
C ALA A 209 -9.00 -1.24 -14.56
N TYR A 210 -9.63 -1.62 -13.44
CA TYR A 210 -9.14 -1.30 -12.10
C TYR A 210 -7.79 -1.97 -11.82
N VAL A 211 -7.67 -3.28 -12.10
CA VAL A 211 -6.41 -4.03 -11.97
C VAL A 211 -5.34 -3.43 -12.86
N ALA A 212 -5.62 -3.09 -14.13
CA ALA A 212 -4.65 -2.50 -15.05
C ALA A 212 -4.15 -1.13 -14.57
N GLN A 213 -5.04 -0.29 -14.04
CA GLN A 213 -4.68 1.02 -13.53
C GLN A 213 -3.70 0.95 -12.34
N ASP A 214 -3.87 -0.02 -11.44
CA ASP A 214 -2.99 -0.22 -10.28
C ASP A 214 -1.78 -1.13 -10.58
N SER A 215 -1.92 -2.11 -11.47
CA SER A 215 -0.90 -3.14 -11.74
C SER A 215 0.21 -2.68 -12.68
N ILE A 216 -0.09 -1.80 -13.65
CA ILE A 216 0.93 -1.22 -14.54
C ILE A 216 2.01 -0.48 -13.74
N SER A 217 1.65 0.03 -12.57
CA SER A 217 2.54 0.71 -11.63
C SER A 217 3.33 -0.25 -10.73
N ASN A 218 2.69 -1.32 -10.24
CA ASN A 218 3.29 -2.27 -9.29
C ASN A 218 4.28 -3.23 -9.97
N VAL A 219 3.93 -3.77 -11.13
CA VAL A 219 4.74 -4.77 -11.86
C VAL A 219 5.96 -4.11 -12.53
N ALA A 220 5.81 -2.91 -13.09
CA ALA A 220 6.88 -2.23 -13.81
C ALA A 220 8.05 -1.82 -12.91
N GLU A 221 7.83 -1.58 -11.61
CA GLU A 221 8.91 -1.18 -10.70
C GLU A 221 9.61 -2.36 -10.03
N ILE A 222 8.86 -3.40 -9.64
CA ILE A 222 9.43 -4.67 -9.15
C ILE A 222 10.31 -5.25 -10.24
N SER A 223 9.78 -5.32 -11.47
CA SER A 223 10.56 -5.72 -12.64
C SER A 223 11.78 -4.80 -12.87
N ARG A 224 11.69 -3.47 -12.74
CA ARG A 224 12.86 -2.58 -12.98
C ARG A 224 13.98 -2.68 -11.96
N LYS A 225 13.67 -2.85 -10.66
CA LYS A 225 14.71 -2.97 -9.62
C LYS A 225 15.41 -4.32 -9.70
N ASP A 226 14.66 -5.39 -9.92
CA ASP A 226 15.24 -6.73 -10.08
C ASP A 226 15.91 -6.93 -11.44
N TRP A 227 15.40 -6.34 -12.53
CA TRP A 227 16.05 -6.40 -13.84
C TRP A 227 17.45 -5.74 -13.84
N LYS A 228 17.65 -4.66 -13.09
CA LYS A 228 18.99 -4.05 -12.92
C LYS A 228 19.93 -4.93 -12.08
N LEU A 229 19.42 -5.58 -11.03
CA LEU A 229 20.20 -6.48 -10.18
C LEU A 229 20.56 -7.80 -10.91
N ILE A 230 19.62 -8.38 -11.66
CA ILE A 230 19.80 -9.58 -12.49
C ILE A 230 20.81 -9.30 -13.63
N ARG A 231 20.76 -8.11 -14.26
CA ARG A 231 21.72 -7.73 -15.31
C ARG A 231 23.13 -7.47 -14.78
N SER A 232 23.26 -6.98 -13.55
CA SER A 232 24.55 -6.84 -12.86
C SER A 232 25.18 -8.21 -12.55
N TYR A 233 24.36 -9.22 -12.21
CA TYR A 233 24.82 -10.58 -11.92
C TYR A 233 25.25 -11.35 -13.17
N LYS A 234 24.59 -11.12 -14.32
CA LYS A 234 24.99 -11.69 -15.63
C LYS A 234 26.21 -11.05 -16.29
N SER A 235 26.73 -9.93 -15.77
CA SER A 235 27.95 -9.27 -16.28
C SER A 235 29.24 -9.68 -15.55
N LYS A 236 29.14 -10.54 -14.53
CA LYS A 236 30.28 -11.03 -13.71
C LYS A 236 30.48 -12.56 -13.77
N LYS A 237 29.83 -13.23 -14.72
CA LYS A 237 30.16 -14.59 -15.17
C LYS A 237 30.38 -14.55 -16.67
#